data_AF-A0A961MHC2-F1
#
_entry.id   AF-A0A961MHC2-F1
#
_cell.length_a   1.000
_cell.length_b   1.000
_cell.length_c   1.000
_cell.angle_alpha   90.00
_cell.angle_beta   90.00
_cell.angle_gamma   90.00
#
_symmetry.space_group_name_H-M   'P 1'
#
loop_
_entity.id
_entity.type
_entity.pdbx_description
1 polymer ?
#
loop_
_entity_poly.entity_id
_entity_poly.type
_entity_poly.pdbx_seq_one_letter_code
_entity_poly.pdbx_strand_id
1 'polypeptide(L)'
;MIELTTLPNGLRIVTENMPGLASASVGIWVTAGGRHERAEQNGIAHFLEHMAFKGTRTRSALRIAEEIEDVGGYINAYTSR
;
A
#
# COMPACT_ATOMS: atom_id res chain seq x y z
N MET A 1 3.89 21.22 5.99
CA MET A 1 2.45 21.56 5.91
C MET A 1 1.76 20.38 5.26
N ILE A 2 0.66 19.92 5.82
CA ILE A 2 -0.12 18.81 5.25
C ILE A 2 -1.04 19.37 4.17
N GLU A 3 -1.02 18.76 2.99
CA GLU A 3 -1.88 19.10 1.86
C GLU A 3 -2.79 17.91 1.53
N LEU A 4 -4.05 18.20 1.19
CA LEU A 4 -5.04 17.20 0.76
C LEU A 4 -5.52 17.54 -0.66
N THR A 5 -5.26 16.64 -1.60
CA THR A 5 -5.77 16.72 -2.97
C THR A 5 -6.79 15.61 -3.21
N THR A 6 -7.93 15.94 -3.81
CA THR A 6 -8.91 14.95 -4.26
C THR A 6 -8.94 14.94 -5.78
N LEU A 7 -8.60 13.79 -6.38
CA LEU A 7 -8.63 13.61 -7.82
C LEU A 7 -10.08 13.49 -8.35
N PRO A 8 -10.32 13.72 -9.66
CA PRO A 8 -11.67 13.61 -10.24
C PRO A 8 -12.35 12.24 -10.07
N ASN A 9 -11.57 11.17 -9.87
CA ASN A 9 -12.08 9.81 -9.59
C ASN A 9 -12.36 9.55 -8.11
N GLY A 10 -12.20 10.55 -7.23
CA GLY A 10 -12.42 10.46 -5.80
C GLY A 10 -11.22 9.96 -4.97
N LEU A 11 -10.08 9.63 -5.60
CA LEU A 11 -8.87 9.27 -4.86
C LEU A 11 -8.35 10.48 -4.08
N ARG A 12 -8.13 10.28 -2.78
CA ARG A 12 -7.55 11.29 -1.88
C ARG A 12 -6.06 11.06 -1.74
N ILE A 13 -5.28 12.11 -1.98
CA ILE A 13 -3.82 12.12 -1.82
C ILE A 13 -3.52 13.09 -0.68
N VAL A 14 -2.84 12.59 0.35
CA VAL A 14 -2.35 13.41 1.47
C VAL A 14 -0.83 13.48 1.35
N THR A 15 -0.27 14.68 1.32
CA THR A 15 1.17 14.92 1.23
C THR A 15 1.64 15.82 2.35
N GLU A 16 2.86 15.58 2.83
CA GLU A 16 3.56 16.50 3.72
C GLU A 16 4.99 16.68 3.19
N ASN A 17 5.32 17.90 2.78
CA ASN A 17 6.68 18.21 2.32
C ASN A 17 7.59 18.50 3.54
N MET A 18 8.72 17.79 3.60
CA MET A 18 9.73 17.91 4.65
C MET A 18 11.12 18.17 4.03
N PRO A 19 11.47 19.42 3.66
CA PRO A 19 12.68 19.74 2.90
C PRO A 19 14.01 19.34 3.53
N GLY A 20 14.03 19.07 4.84
CA GLY A 20 15.21 18.61 5.56
C GLY A 20 15.46 17.10 5.49
N LEU A 21 14.57 16.32 4.87
CA LEU A 21 14.70 14.87 4.74
C LEU A 21 15.11 14.48 3.33
N ALA A 22 16.04 13.53 3.23
CA ALA A 22 16.47 12.92 1.97
C ALA A 22 15.79 11.57 1.70
N SER A 23 14.71 11.27 2.42
CA SER A 23 13.91 10.06 2.28
C SER A 23 12.43 10.41 2.13
N ALA A 24 11.64 9.47 1.63
CA ALA A 24 10.20 9.58 1.52
C ALA A 24 9.55 8.27 1.97
N SER A 25 8.31 8.36 2.45
CA SER A 25 7.46 7.21 2.72
C SER A 25 6.16 7.37 1.95
N VAL A 26 5.71 6.30 1.31
CA VAL A 26 4.49 6.27 0.50
C VAL A 26 3.68 5.06 0.93
N GLY A 27 2.39 5.26 1.13
CA GLY A 27 1.45 4.19 1.45
C GLY A 27 0.17 4.30 0.64
N ILE A 28 -0.60 3.21 0.63
CA ILE A 28 -1.94 3.16 0.07
C ILE A 28 -2.87 2.70 1.19
N TRP A 29 -3.86 3.53 1.52
CA TRP A 29 -4.84 3.22 2.55
C TRP A 29 -6.17 2.88 1.90
N VAL A 30 -6.57 1.62 2.04
CA VAL A 30 -7.87 1.14 1.59
C VAL A 30 -8.81 1.12 2.78
N THR A 31 -9.98 1.77 2.66
CA THR A 31 -11.01 1.75 3.71
C THR A 31 -11.81 0.45 3.64
N ALA A 32 -11.12 -0.68 3.75
CA ALA A 32 -11.65 -2.03 3.76
C ALA A 32 -10.82 -2.91 4.71
N GLY A 33 -11.40 -3.99 5.21
CA GLY A 33 -10.80 -4.83 6.25
C GLY A 33 -11.77 -5.93 6.68
N GLY A 34 -11.40 -6.70 7.71
CA GLY A 34 -12.17 -7.84 8.20
C GLY A 34 -13.65 -7.53 8.52
N ARG A 35 -13.98 -6.31 8.95
CA ARG A 35 -15.36 -5.89 9.25
C ARG A 35 -16.24 -5.77 8.00
N HIS A 36 -15.63 -5.67 6.83
CA HIS A 36 -16.32 -5.49 5.54
C HIS A 36 -16.51 -6.83 4.80
N GLU A 37 -16.03 -7.92 5.38
CA GLU A 37 -16.11 -9.26 4.79
C GLU A 37 -17.49 -9.89 5.02
N ARG A 38 -17.92 -10.72 4.08
CA ARG A 38 -19.04 -11.65 4.29
C ARG A 38 -18.54 -12.88 5.03
N ALA A 39 -19.43 -13.59 5.72
CA ALA A 39 -19.06 -14.75 6.54
C ALA A 39 -18.33 -15.83 5.72
N GLU A 40 -18.77 -16.07 4.48
CA GLU A 40 -18.15 -17.05 3.58
C GLU A 40 -16.81 -16.59 2.97
N GLN A 41 -16.42 -15.33 3.17
CA GLN A 41 -15.17 -14.75 2.67
C GLN A 41 -14.23 -14.34 3.80
N ASN A 42 -14.43 -14.84 5.02
CA ASN A 42 -13.64 -14.40 6.15
C ASN A 42 -12.14 -14.64 5.92
N GLY A 43 -11.34 -13.60 6.16
CA GLY A 43 -9.89 -13.58 5.91
C GLY A 43 -9.49 -13.12 4.51
N ILE A 44 -10.43 -12.80 3.61
CA ILE A 44 -10.12 -12.38 2.24
C ILE A 44 -9.33 -11.07 2.19
N ALA A 45 -9.54 -10.13 3.11
CA ALA A 45 -8.81 -8.87 3.16
C ALA A 45 -7.32 -9.11 3.44
N HIS A 46 -7.01 -9.93 4.45
CA HIS A 46 -5.64 -10.30 4.80
C HIS A 46 -5.02 -11.18 3.71
N PHE A 47 -5.80 -12.10 3.14
CA PHE A 47 -5.33 -12.88 2.01
C PHE A 47 -4.95 -12.00 0.81
N LEU A 48 -5.80 -11.04 0.44
CA LEU A 48 -5.53 -10.11 -0.66
C LEU A 48 -4.30 -9.25 -0.39
N GLU A 49 -4.10 -8.80 0.85
CA GLU A 49 -2.89 -8.09 1.27
C GLU A 49 -1.63 -8.90 0.96
N HIS A 50 -1.56 -10.17 1.37
CA HIS A 50 -0.43 -11.04 1.01
C HIS A 50 -0.28 -11.21 -0.51
N MET A 51 -1.40 -11.36 -1.23
CA MET A 51 -1.38 -11.57 -2.68
C MET A 51 -0.88 -10.35 -3.45
N ALA A 52 -1.03 -9.14 -2.92
CA ALA A 52 -0.47 -7.92 -3.52
C ALA A 52 1.06 -7.96 -3.66
N PHE A 53 1.75 -8.76 -2.84
CA PHE A 53 3.21 -8.94 -2.89
C PHE A 53 3.66 -10.14 -3.73
N LYS A 54 2.74 -10.97 -4.24
CA LYS A 54 3.10 -12.20 -4.98
C LYS A 54 3.40 -11.98 -6.46
N GLY A 55 3.23 -10.75 -6.94
CA GLY A 55 3.63 -10.35 -8.28
C GLY A 55 2.53 -9.59 -9.01
N THR A 56 2.93 -9.06 -10.15
CA THR A 56 2.07 -8.43 -11.14
C THR A 56 2.25 -9.16 -12.47
N ARG A 57 1.54 -8.72 -13.52
CA ARG A 57 1.73 -9.25 -14.88
C ARG A 57 3.17 -9.11 -15.39
N THR A 58 3.94 -8.15 -14.90
CA THR A 58 5.28 -7.80 -15.42
C THR A 58 6.41 -7.94 -14.39
N ARG A 59 6.09 -8.20 -13.11
CA ARG A 59 7.08 -8.34 -12.04
C ARG A 59 6.72 -9.52 -11.14
N SER A 60 7.67 -10.42 -10.91
CA SER A 60 7.54 -11.48 -9.92
C SER A 60 7.66 -10.92 -8.49
N ALA A 61 7.26 -11.70 -7.49
CA ALA A 61 7.47 -11.36 -6.09
C ALA A 61 8.94 -11.02 -5.77
N LEU A 62 9.88 -11.84 -6.29
CA LEU A 62 11.32 -11.61 -6.11
C LEU A 62 11.75 -10.26 -6.69
N ARG A 63 11.34 -9.98 -7.93
CA ARG A 63 11.68 -8.71 -8.59
C ARG A 63 11.12 -7.50 -7.85
N ILE A 64 9.93 -7.61 -7.26
CA ILE A 64 9.36 -6.54 -6.43
C ILE A 64 10.22 -6.29 -5.19
N ALA A 65 10.68 -7.34 -4.52
CA ALA A 65 11.55 -7.21 -3.34
C ALA A 65 12.91 -6.60 -3.71
N GLU A 66 13.57 -7.12 -4.75
CA GLU A 66 14.87 -6.65 -5.24
C GLU A 66 14.81 -5.17 -5.64
N GLU A 67 13.81 -4.74 -6.43
CA GLU A 67 13.69 -3.34 -6.87
C GLU A 67 13.53 -2.35 -5.69
N ILE A 68 12.97 -2.80 -4.56
CA ILE A 68 12.84 -1.99 -3.34
C ILE A 68 14.14 -2.01 -2.52
N GLU A 69 14.76 -3.18 -2.35
CA GLU A 69 16.00 -3.33 -1.59
C GLU A 69 17.20 -2.66 -2.28
N ASP A 70 17.25 -2.66 -3.62
CA ASP A 70 18.31 -2.06 -4.43
C ASP A 70 18.44 -0.53 -4.21
N VAL A 71 17.36 0.13 -3.76
CA VAL A 71 17.36 1.55 -3.40
C VAL A 71 17.44 1.78 -1.89
N GLY A 72 17.76 0.74 -1.11
CA GLY A 72 17.81 0.76 0.35
C GLY A 72 16.43 0.90 1.02
N GLY A 73 15.36 0.59 0.28
CA GLY A 73 13.99 0.71 0.74
C GLY A 73 13.53 -0.50 1.55
N TYR A 74 12.37 -0.35 2.18
CA TYR A 74 11.65 -1.41 2.86
C TYR A 74 10.16 -1.27 2.54
N ILE A 75 9.49 -2.40 2.31
CA ILE A 75 8.06 -2.45 2.00
C ILE A 75 7.34 -3.34 3.00
N ASN A 76 6.13 -2.93 3.39
CA ASN A 76 5.30 -3.68 4.32
C ASN A 76 3.81 -3.44 4.02
N ALA A 77 2.95 -4.25 4.61
CA ALA A 77 1.52 -4.03 4.65
C ALA A 77 0.95 -4.51 5.99
N TYR A 78 -0.28 -4.08 6.26
CA TYR A 78 -1.05 -4.58 7.39
C TYR A 78 -2.52 -4.59 7.04
N THR A 79 -3.25 -5.57 7.57
CA THR A 79 -4.71 -5.64 7.48
C THR A 79 -5.32 -5.50 8.86
N SER A 80 -6.38 -4.69 8.97
CA SER A 80 -7.14 -4.49 10.20
C SER A 80 -8.63 -4.78 9.98
N ARG A 81 -9.46 -4.49 10.99
CA ARG A 81 -10.91 -4.66 10.96
C ARG A 81 -11.57 -3.67 10.03
#